data_AF-A0A0C9Z7C7-F1
#
_entry.id   AF-A0A0C9Z7C7-F1
#
_cell.length_a   1.000
_cell.length_b   1.000
_cell.length_c   1.000
_cell.angle_alpha   90.00
_cell.angle_beta   90.00
_cell.angle_gamma   90.00
#
_symmetry.space_group_name_H-M   'P 1'
#
loop_
_entity.id
_entity.type
_entity.pdbx_description
1 polymer ?
#
loop_
_entity_poly.entity_id
_entity_poly.type
_entity_poly.pdbx_seq_one_letter_code
_entity_poly.pdbx_strand_id
1 'polypeptide(L)'
;MESGDVLPPLNIRDFAIDIAHRLSSLGKFLEAAEHLLRRNDLFTDEVVKHHGRKLLAIVEVARTTLTRVGLKLHLFTSCSAKHHPFKSAYFKMLVLLRQHRAEFPVELLDRVDRLLLPLTTRLSIFHNSDPYAQLGIAESMRNFPTPQAKHTAPALQTPTEQYRRMPPWPTNNISASMPPPDAFPPKPSSHEEKHRRQSKKRALLSSGRSRPVHRQHPSHPPPSPDPSGNSAAPSTPRIFARTPRHFGIFCTGKPQPQQPWKRAC
;
A
#
# COMPACT_ATOMS: atom_id res chain seq x y z
N MET A 1 9.76 -36.56 34.63
CA MET A 1 11.14 -36.07 34.42
C MET A 1 11.10 -35.16 33.21
N GLU A 2 10.69 -33.90 33.41
CA GLU A 2 10.81 -32.85 32.40
C GLU A 2 12.23 -32.30 32.50
N SER A 3 13.06 -32.58 31.50
CA SER A 3 14.34 -31.91 31.33
C SER A 3 14.06 -30.45 31.01
N GLY A 4 14.13 -29.60 32.03
CA GLY A 4 14.17 -28.16 31.86
C GLY A 4 15.48 -27.78 31.17
N ASP A 5 15.43 -27.65 29.85
CA ASP A 5 16.46 -26.98 29.07
C ASP A 5 16.52 -25.52 29.54
N VAL A 6 17.40 -25.27 30.50
CA VAL A 6 17.80 -23.93 30.93
C VAL A 6 18.58 -23.32 29.78
N LEU A 7 17.85 -22.68 28.87
CA LEU A 7 18.46 -21.93 27.77
C LEU A 7 19.31 -20.80 28.34
N PRO A 8 20.52 -20.58 27.80
CA PRO A 8 21.37 -19.47 28.21
C PRO A 8 20.64 -18.14 28.01
N PRO A 9 20.98 -17.08 28.77
CA PRO A 9 20.38 -15.76 28.61
C PRO A 9 20.55 -15.30 27.16
N LEU A 10 19.47 -15.39 26.39
CA LEU A 10 19.46 -15.06 24.97
C LEU A 10 19.69 -13.55 24.82
N ASN A 11 20.83 -13.19 24.22
CA ASN A 11 21.07 -11.81 23.84
C ASN A 11 20.08 -11.42 22.74
N ILE A 12 19.10 -10.58 23.10
CA ILE A 12 18.03 -10.11 22.20
C ILE A 12 18.60 -9.48 20.93
N ARG A 13 19.79 -8.86 21.01
CA ARG A 13 20.47 -8.31 19.83
C ARG A 13 20.87 -9.40 18.84
N ASP A 14 21.53 -10.46 19.31
CA ASP A 14 22.05 -11.52 18.46
C ASP A 14 20.88 -12.34 17.88
N PHE A 15 19.86 -12.59 18.71
CA PHE A 15 18.60 -13.18 18.26
C PHE A 15 17.95 -12.36 17.14
N ALA A 16 17.83 -11.04 17.32
CA ALA A 16 17.22 -10.17 16.32
C ALA A 16 18.00 -10.18 14.99
N ILE A 17 19.33 -10.17 15.05
CA ILE A 17 20.20 -10.21 13.87
C ILE A 17 20.03 -11.54 13.12
N ASP A 18 20.10 -12.66 13.83
CA ASP A 18 19.95 -13.99 13.25
C ASP A 18 18.56 -14.19 12.62
N ILE A 19 17.48 -13.81 13.33
CA ILE A 19 16.12 -13.90 12.80
C ILE A 19 15.96 -13.00 11.56
N ALA A 20 16.43 -11.75 11.61
CA ALA A 20 16.34 -10.85 10.46
C ALA A 20 17.10 -11.41 9.24
N HIS A 21 18.30 -11.97 9.47
CA HIS A 21 19.08 -12.62 8.42
C HIS A 21 18.32 -13.80 7.81
N ARG A 22 17.73 -14.68 8.61
CA ARG A 22 16.93 -15.82 8.10
C ARG A 22 15.65 -15.38 7.39
N LEU A 23 14.95 -14.36 7.89
CA LEU A 23 13.75 -13.77 7.24
C LEU A 23 14.07 -13.03 5.94
N SER A 24 15.33 -12.67 5.69
CA SER A 24 15.76 -12.09 4.41
C SER A 24 15.75 -13.12 3.28
N SER A 25 15.72 -14.42 3.60
CA SER A 25 15.68 -15.53 2.64
C SER A 25 14.33 -16.21 2.65
N LEU A 26 13.68 -16.33 1.48
CA LEU A 26 12.39 -17.02 1.36
C LEU A 26 12.49 -18.49 1.81
N GLY A 27 13.60 -19.17 1.52
CA GLY A 27 13.77 -20.59 1.88
C GLY A 27 13.81 -20.85 3.38
N LYS A 28 14.27 -19.88 4.18
CA LYS A 28 14.34 -19.97 5.66
C LYS A 28 13.25 -19.17 6.36
N PHE A 29 12.36 -18.54 5.60
CA PHE A 29 11.40 -17.57 6.13
C PHE A 29 10.43 -18.19 7.13
N LEU A 30 9.84 -19.34 6.81
CA LEU A 30 8.83 -19.97 7.65
C LEU A 30 9.41 -20.45 8.98
N GLU A 31 10.57 -21.10 8.93
CA GLU A 31 11.30 -21.55 10.12
C GLU A 31 11.67 -20.37 11.03
N ALA A 32 12.16 -19.28 10.44
CA ALA A 32 12.53 -18.09 11.21
C ALA A 32 11.31 -17.36 11.80
N ALA A 33 10.22 -17.25 11.04
CA ALA A 33 8.98 -16.64 11.53
C ALA A 33 8.36 -17.48 12.66
N GLU A 34 8.35 -18.81 12.53
CA GLU A 34 7.89 -19.71 13.58
C GLU A 34 8.78 -19.60 14.82
N HIS A 35 10.11 -19.56 14.65
CA HIS A 35 11.04 -19.39 15.77
C HIS A 35 10.82 -18.07 16.51
N LEU A 36 10.56 -16.97 15.78
CA LEU A 36 10.19 -15.68 16.37
C LEU A 36 8.89 -15.77 17.17
N LEU A 37 7.85 -16.38 16.60
CA LEU A 37 6.52 -16.50 17.23
C LEU A 37 6.53 -17.43 18.45
N ARG A 38 7.30 -18.51 18.44
CA ARG A 38 7.49 -19.40 19.60
C ARG A 38 8.22 -18.71 20.76
N ARG A 39 8.98 -17.65 20.45
CA ARG A 39 9.71 -16.85 21.43
C ARG A 39 8.98 -15.54 21.76
N ASN A 40 7.66 -15.52 21.63
CA ASN A 40 6.85 -14.35 21.98
C ASN A 40 7.12 -13.87 23.41
N ASP A 41 7.28 -14.81 24.35
CA ASP A 41 7.50 -14.52 25.77
C ASP A 41 8.80 -13.74 26.04
N LEU A 42 9.75 -13.71 25.08
CA LEU A 42 10.95 -12.88 25.18
C LEU A 42 10.66 -11.39 24.97
N PHE A 43 9.54 -11.04 24.32
CA PHE A 43 9.12 -9.68 24.04
C PHE A 43 8.17 -9.17 25.12
N THR A 44 8.62 -9.16 26.37
CA THR A 44 7.90 -8.46 27.43
C THR A 44 7.83 -6.96 27.15
N ASP A 45 6.87 -6.28 27.75
CA ASP A 45 6.64 -4.84 27.52
C ASP A 45 7.90 -4.00 27.76
N GLU A 46 8.67 -4.31 28.81
CA GLU A 46 9.96 -3.66 29.09
C GLU A 46 11.02 -3.93 28.00
N VAL A 47 11.08 -5.15 27.49
CA VAL A 47 11.97 -5.48 26.37
C VAL A 47 11.54 -4.72 25.12
N VAL A 48 10.25 -4.58 24.84
CA VAL A 48 9.75 -3.83 23.68
C VAL A 48 10.05 -2.33 23.82
N LYS A 49 9.97 -1.75 25.02
CA LYS A 49 10.38 -0.35 25.24
C LYS A 49 11.84 -0.11 24.84
N HIS A 50 12.74 -1.01 25.24
CA HIS A 50 14.18 -0.86 24.98
C HIS A 50 14.64 -1.39 23.62
N HIS A 51 13.95 -2.37 23.06
CA HIS A 51 14.37 -3.10 21.86
C HIS A 51 13.31 -3.13 20.74
N GLY A 52 12.24 -2.34 20.86
CA GLY A 52 11.17 -2.26 19.86
C GLY A 52 11.68 -1.90 18.47
N ARG A 53 12.73 -1.08 18.36
CA ARG A 53 13.39 -0.80 17.06
C ARG A 53 13.88 -2.08 16.36
N LYS A 54 14.37 -3.07 17.11
CA LYS A 54 14.82 -4.36 16.56
C LYS A 54 13.63 -5.21 16.12
N LEU A 55 12.60 -5.33 16.95
CA LEU A 55 11.37 -6.06 16.59
C LEU A 55 10.73 -5.47 15.33
N LEU A 56 10.63 -4.14 15.26
CA LEU A 56 10.12 -3.44 14.08
C LEU A 56 10.97 -3.75 12.83
N ALA A 57 12.30 -3.68 12.94
CA ALA A 57 13.21 -3.98 11.83
C ALA A 57 13.07 -5.42 11.32
N ILE A 58 12.89 -6.40 12.23
CA ILE A 58 12.64 -7.80 11.87
C ILE A 58 11.40 -7.93 10.99
N VAL A 59 10.27 -7.33 11.42
CA VAL A 59 9.00 -7.40 10.68
C VAL A 59 9.06 -6.62 9.36
N GLU A 60 9.81 -5.51 9.32
CA GLU A 60 10.08 -4.77 8.08
C GLU A 60 10.90 -5.61 7.08
N VAL A 61 11.96 -6.30 7.53
CA VAL A 61 12.71 -7.23 6.68
C VAL A 61 11.78 -8.28 6.11
N ALA A 62 10.93 -8.90 6.93
CA ALA A 62 9.96 -9.89 6.46
C ALA A 62 9.03 -9.31 5.37
N ARG A 63 8.50 -8.09 5.58
CA ARG A 63 7.68 -7.39 4.59
C ARG A 63 8.43 -7.21 3.26
N THR A 64 9.69 -6.73 3.32
CA THR A 64 10.49 -6.50 2.11
C THR A 64 10.79 -7.79 1.36
N THR A 65 11.11 -8.88 2.06
CA THR A 65 11.34 -10.20 1.45
C THR A 65 10.12 -10.67 0.68
N LEU A 66 8.93 -10.66 1.31
CA LEU A 66 7.70 -11.11 0.65
C LEU A 66 7.31 -10.21 -0.52
N THR A 67 7.51 -8.90 -0.39
CA THR A 67 7.23 -7.94 -1.46
C THR A 67 8.16 -8.14 -2.67
N ARG A 68 9.44 -8.47 -2.45
CA ARG A 68 10.41 -8.79 -3.52
C ARG A 68 10.01 -10.00 -4.34
N VAL A 69 9.34 -10.97 -3.72
CA VAL A 69 8.79 -12.17 -4.40
C VAL A 69 7.46 -11.86 -5.10
N GLY A 70 6.95 -10.63 -4.99
CA GLY A 70 5.72 -10.18 -5.65
C GLY A 70 4.44 -10.43 -4.84
N LEU A 71 4.55 -10.74 -3.54
CA LEU A 71 3.37 -10.94 -2.70
C LEU A 71 2.72 -9.63 -2.30
N LYS A 72 1.41 -9.55 -2.52
CA LYS A 72 0.57 -8.45 -2.04
C LYS A 72 0.15 -8.73 -0.60
N LEU A 73 0.58 -7.87 0.32
CA LEU A 73 0.38 -8.05 1.76
C LEU A 73 -0.85 -7.28 2.24
N HIS A 74 -2.02 -7.61 1.70
CA HIS A 74 -3.31 -7.09 2.17
C HIS A 74 -4.25 -8.24 2.51
N LEU A 75 -5.09 -8.10 3.54
CA LEU A 75 -6.02 -9.16 3.96
C LEU A 75 -6.89 -9.69 2.82
N PHE A 76 -7.47 -8.78 2.03
CA PHE A 76 -8.42 -9.09 0.95
C PHE A 76 -7.78 -9.55 -0.37
N THR A 77 -6.45 -9.57 -0.47
CA THR A 77 -5.79 -10.01 -1.70
C THR A 77 -5.71 -11.52 -1.75
N SER A 78 -6.18 -12.13 -2.85
CA SER A 78 -5.99 -13.55 -3.08
C SER A 78 -4.50 -13.88 -3.16
N CYS A 79 -4.13 -15.03 -2.59
CA CYS A 79 -2.77 -15.54 -2.56
C CYS A 79 -2.79 -16.97 -3.11
N SER A 80 -1.81 -17.34 -3.92
CA SER A 80 -1.71 -18.74 -4.36
C SER A 80 -1.39 -19.64 -3.16
N ALA A 81 -1.89 -20.89 -3.20
CA ALA A 81 -1.73 -21.85 -2.12
C ALA A 81 -0.26 -22.03 -1.69
N LYS A 82 0.68 -21.97 -2.65
CA LYS A 82 2.12 -22.07 -2.40
C LYS A 82 2.66 -20.96 -1.49
N HIS A 83 2.11 -19.75 -1.60
CA HIS A 83 2.60 -18.59 -0.84
C HIS A 83 1.77 -18.28 0.41
N HIS A 84 0.64 -18.98 0.59
CA HIS A 84 -0.26 -18.79 1.70
C HIS A 84 0.43 -18.92 3.09
N PRO A 85 1.32 -19.90 3.34
CA PRO A 85 2.01 -20.02 4.64
C PRO A 85 2.85 -18.79 4.98
N PHE A 86 3.55 -18.21 3.98
CA PHE A 86 4.39 -17.04 4.17
C PHE A 86 3.56 -15.81 4.52
N LYS A 87 2.42 -15.65 3.83
CA LYS A 87 1.47 -14.58 4.12
C LYS A 87 0.90 -14.74 5.54
N SER A 88 0.43 -15.93 5.90
CA SER A 88 -0.09 -16.22 7.25
C SER A 88 0.96 -15.90 8.33
N ALA A 89 2.20 -16.38 8.18
CA ALA A 89 3.29 -16.12 9.12
C ALA A 89 3.58 -14.61 9.28
N TYR A 90 3.59 -13.86 8.17
CA TYR A 90 3.74 -12.40 8.22
C TYR A 90 2.61 -11.72 9.00
N PHE A 91 1.36 -12.11 8.75
CA PHE A 91 0.22 -11.54 9.45
C PHE A 91 0.22 -11.89 10.94
N LYS A 92 0.70 -13.08 11.34
CA LYS A 92 0.94 -13.43 12.75
C LYS A 92 1.99 -12.52 13.40
N MET A 93 3.08 -12.20 12.69
CA MET A 93 4.07 -11.22 13.17
C MET A 93 3.50 -9.80 13.30
N LEU A 94 2.57 -9.40 12.42
CA LEU A 94 1.87 -8.12 12.58
C LEU A 94 0.95 -8.11 13.80
N VAL A 95 0.30 -9.24 14.10
CA VAL A 95 -0.52 -9.38 15.31
C VAL A 95 0.35 -9.24 16.56
N LEU A 96 1.51 -9.91 16.59
CA LEU A 96 2.51 -9.73 17.65
C LEU A 96 2.87 -8.24 17.84
N LEU A 97 3.18 -7.54 16.75
CA LEU A 97 3.55 -6.12 16.80
C LEU A 97 2.38 -5.24 17.30
N ARG A 98 1.13 -5.64 17.01
CA ARG A 98 -0.07 -4.96 17.53
C ARG A 98 -0.26 -5.16 19.02
N GLN A 99 0.08 -6.32 19.57
CA GLN A 99 -0.04 -6.61 21.02
C GLN A 99 0.75 -5.61 21.86
N HIS A 100 1.99 -5.33 21.44
CA HIS A 100 2.88 -4.43 22.18
C HIS A 100 2.87 -2.99 21.65
N ARG A 101 1.88 -2.61 20.83
CA ARG A 101 1.83 -1.27 20.20
C ARG A 101 1.98 -0.13 21.22
N ALA A 102 1.37 -0.27 22.40
CA ALA A 102 1.39 0.75 23.45
C ALA A 102 2.81 0.97 24.04
N GLU A 103 3.66 -0.03 23.96
CA GLU A 103 4.99 -0.04 24.58
C GLU A 103 6.09 0.49 23.64
N PHE A 104 5.75 0.76 22.38
CA PHE A 104 6.71 1.32 21.43
C PHE A 104 7.03 2.78 21.77
N PRO A 105 8.31 3.19 21.68
CA PRO A 105 8.70 4.59 21.74
C PRO A 105 7.92 5.45 20.74
N VAL A 106 7.55 6.68 21.13
CA VAL A 106 6.73 7.60 20.32
C VAL A 106 7.31 7.81 18.91
N GLU A 107 8.63 7.86 18.78
CA GLU A 107 9.35 8.00 17.51
C GLU A 107 9.08 6.85 16.52
N LEU A 108 8.71 5.67 17.01
CA LEU A 108 8.47 4.48 16.21
C LEU A 108 7.00 4.24 15.91
N LEU A 109 6.07 4.90 16.63
CA LEU A 109 4.64 4.65 16.51
C LEU A 109 4.10 4.90 15.10
N ASP A 110 4.55 5.96 14.41
CA ASP A 110 4.13 6.21 13.02
C ASP A 110 4.56 5.07 12.08
N ARG A 111 5.76 4.52 12.27
CA ARG A 111 6.24 3.38 11.47
C ARG A 111 5.46 2.11 11.79
N VAL A 112 5.19 1.87 13.07
CA VAL A 112 4.35 0.77 13.55
C VAL A 112 2.96 0.85 12.94
N ASP A 113 2.31 2.01 13.00
CA ASP A 113 0.97 2.23 12.47
C ASP A 113 0.90 1.98 10.97
N ARG A 114 1.89 2.48 10.20
CA ARG A 114 2.01 2.19 8.76
C ARG A 114 2.19 0.70 8.46
N LEU A 115 2.90 -0.03 9.32
CA LEU A 115 3.13 -1.46 9.16
C LEU A 115 1.88 -2.27 9.53
N LEU A 116 1.07 -1.77 10.46
CA LEU A 116 -0.20 -2.36 10.89
C LEU A 116 -1.37 -2.01 9.95
N LEU A 117 -1.22 -1.06 9.02
CA LEU A 117 -2.27 -0.71 8.05
C LEU A 117 -2.93 -1.94 7.41
N PRO A 118 -2.20 -2.95 6.89
CA PRO A 118 -2.79 -4.16 6.32
C PRO A 118 -3.72 -4.94 7.25
N LEU A 119 -3.52 -4.87 8.58
CA LEU A 119 -4.40 -5.49 9.57
C LEU A 119 -5.66 -4.67 9.84
N THR A 120 -5.56 -3.34 9.71
CA THR A 120 -6.65 -2.41 10.04
C THR A 120 -7.63 -2.19 8.89
N THR A 121 -7.22 -2.42 7.64
CA THR A 121 -8.08 -2.24 6.48
C THR A 121 -9.20 -3.29 6.47
N ARG A 122 -10.41 -2.89 6.89
CA ARG A 122 -11.62 -3.72 6.88
C ARG A 122 -12.33 -3.73 5.52
N LEU A 123 -11.58 -3.72 4.42
CA LEU A 123 -12.17 -3.91 3.10
C LEU A 123 -12.61 -5.38 2.99
N SER A 124 -13.78 -5.68 3.52
CA SER A 124 -14.44 -6.97 3.35
C SER A 124 -15.14 -6.92 1.99
N ILE A 125 -14.45 -7.40 0.97
CA ILE A 125 -15.14 -7.85 -0.23
C ILE A 125 -15.81 -9.16 0.20
N PHE A 126 -17.15 -9.17 0.26
CA PHE A 126 -17.93 -10.33 0.68
C PHE A 126 -17.54 -11.57 -0.14
N HIS A 127 -16.61 -12.34 0.41
CA HIS A 127 -16.28 -13.69 0.00
C HIS A 127 -16.83 -14.63 1.07
N ASN A 128 -17.15 -15.87 0.69
CA ASN A 128 -17.76 -16.87 1.58
C ASN A 128 -16.83 -17.34 2.73
N SER A 129 -15.70 -16.67 2.95
CA SER A 129 -14.68 -17.03 3.94
C SER A 129 -14.10 -15.79 4.61
N ASP A 130 -14.00 -15.82 5.94
CA ASP A 130 -13.33 -14.78 6.72
C ASP A 130 -11.82 -14.76 6.42
N PRO A 131 -11.24 -13.62 5.95
CA PRO A 131 -9.81 -13.51 5.69
C PRO A 131 -8.95 -13.71 6.95
N TYR A 132 -9.47 -13.40 8.14
CA TYR A 132 -8.75 -13.63 9.40
C TYR A 132 -8.67 -15.13 9.74
N ALA A 133 -9.73 -15.89 9.45
CA ALA A 133 -9.76 -17.33 9.65
C ALA A 133 -8.81 -18.05 8.69
N GLN A 134 -8.79 -17.66 7.40
CA GLN A 134 -7.85 -18.23 6.42
C GLN A 134 -6.39 -18.04 6.84
N LEU A 135 -6.04 -16.86 7.35
CA LEU A 135 -4.68 -16.58 7.79
C LEU A 135 -4.34 -17.16 9.17
N GLY A 136 -5.29 -17.80 9.86
CA GLY A 136 -5.10 -18.36 11.19
C GLY A 136 -4.81 -17.30 12.26
N ILE A 137 -5.43 -16.13 12.13
CA ILE A 137 -5.27 -14.99 13.06
C ILE A 137 -6.60 -14.54 13.70
N ALA A 138 -7.72 -15.20 13.37
CA ALA A 138 -9.05 -14.82 13.84
C ALA A 138 -9.13 -14.78 15.38
N GLU A 139 -8.64 -15.81 16.06
CA GLU A 139 -8.65 -15.89 17.52
C GLU A 139 -7.81 -14.78 18.16
N SER A 140 -6.60 -14.56 17.64
CA SER A 140 -5.73 -13.50 18.14
C SER A 140 -6.34 -12.11 17.94
N MET A 141 -7.08 -11.92 16.83
CA MET A 141 -7.74 -10.65 16.53
C MET A 141 -8.96 -10.37 17.41
N ARG A 142 -9.62 -11.41 17.96
CA ARG A 142 -10.78 -11.31 18.86
C ARG A 142 -10.44 -10.61 20.18
N ASN A 143 -9.20 -10.78 20.65
CA ASN A 143 -8.74 -10.25 21.93
C ASN A 143 -8.47 -8.74 21.89
N PHE A 144 -8.37 -8.14 20.70
CA PHE A 144 -8.21 -6.69 20.62
C PHE A 144 -9.55 -6.00 20.72
N PRO A 145 -9.64 -4.91 21.51
CA PRO A 145 -10.78 -4.00 21.46
C PRO A 145 -10.81 -3.43 20.05
N THR A 146 -11.59 -4.09 19.21
CA THR A 146 -12.00 -3.54 17.95
C THR A 146 -12.86 -2.35 18.35
N PRO A 147 -12.56 -1.11 17.94
CA PRO A 147 -13.58 -0.09 17.94
C PRO A 147 -14.62 -0.62 16.97
N GLN A 148 -15.59 -1.38 17.50
CA GLN A 148 -16.89 -1.40 16.93
C GLN A 148 -17.29 0.06 17.00
N ALA A 149 -17.16 0.73 15.86
CA ALA A 149 -18.10 1.79 15.57
C ALA A 149 -19.44 1.16 15.93
N LYS A 150 -20.00 1.60 17.07
CA LYS A 150 -21.39 1.37 17.41
C LYS A 150 -22.16 2.04 16.28
N HIS A 151 -22.22 1.38 15.13
CA HIS A 151 -23.37 1.42 14.27
C HIS A 151 -24.44 0.70 15.07
N THR A 152 -24.87 1.34 16.16
CA THR A 152 -26.25 1.32 16.54
C THR A 152 -26.95 1.81 15.29
N ALA A 153 -27.31 0.88 14.40
CA ALA A 153 -28.42 1.14 13.51
C ALA A 153 -29.50 1.69 14.44
N PRO A 154 -29.97 2.94 14.24
CA PRO A 154 -31.02 3.48 15.09
C PRO A 154 -32.09 2.41 15.12
N ALA A 155 -32.40 1.93 16.33
CA ALA A 155 -33.41 0.91 16.51
C ALA A 155 -34.63 1.39 15.73
N LEU A 156 -35.00 0.62 14.70
CA LEU A 156 -36.30 0.75 14.06
C LEU A 156 -37.31 0.48 15.17
N GLN A 157 -37.68 1.55 15.87
CA GLN A 157 -38.90 1.60 16.63
C GLN A 157 -39.98 1.29 15.62
N THR A 158 -40.62 0.14 15.79
CA THR A 158 -41.91 -0.13 15.16
C THR A 158 -42.81 1.09 15.41
N PRO A 159 -43.31 1.75 14.37
CA PRO A 159 -44.19 2.89 14.56
C PRO A 159 -45.52 2.37 15.06
N THR A 160 -45.74 2.47 16.36
CA THR A 160 -47.09 2.62 16.88
C THR A 160 -47.62 3.93 16.30
N GLU A 161 -48.76 3.84 15.63
CA GLU A 161 -49.53 4.98 15.13
C GLU A 161 -49.56 6.11 16.15
N GLN A 162 -49.17 7.31 15.75
CA GLN A 162 -49.94 8.55 15.92
C GLN A 162 -49.06 9.78 15.64
N TYR A 163 -49.46 10.53 14.61
CA TYR A 163 -49.39 11.98 14.50
C TYR A 163 -48.11 12.70 14.98
N ARG A 164 -47.15 12.90 14.09
CA ARG A 164 -46.50 14.22 13.94
C ARG A 164 -46.17 14.52 12.48
N ARG A 165 -46.84 15.57 11.96
CA ARG A 165 -46.47 16.28 10.74
C ARG A 165 -45.00 16.69 10.83
N MET A 166 -44.15 16.07 10.01
CA MET A 166 -42.89 16.69 9.57
C MET A 166 -43.12 17.39 8.23
N PRO A 167 -42.46 18.53 7.99
CA PRO A 167 -42.56 19.24 6.72
C PRO A 167 -41.92 18.39 5.60
N PRO A 168 -42.45 18.45 4.37
CA PRO A 168 -41.95 17.67 3.25
C PRO A 168 -40.52 18.09 2.95
N TRP A 169 -39.59 17.13 3.08
CA TRP A 169 -38.28 17.27 2.47
C TRP A 169 -38.46 17.44 0.96
N PRO A 170 -37.81 18.42 0.32
CA PRO A 170 -37.96 18.62 -1.11
C PRO A 170 -37.38 17.41 -1.83
N THR A 171 -38.24 16.68 -2.53
CA THR A 171 -37.94 15.61 -3.48
C THR A 171 -37.23 16.12 -4.75
N ASN A 172 -36.40 17.15 -4.60
CA ASN A 172 -35.58 17.70 -5.65
C ASN A 172 -34.39 16.78 -5.90
N ASN A 173 -34.69 15.69 -6.61
CA ASN A 173 -33.91 15.09 -7.68
C ASN A 173 -32.48 15.66 -7.84
N ILE A 174 -31.55 15.28 -6.94
CA ILE A 174 -30.12 15.62 -7.07
C ILE A 174 -29.53 14.98 -8.35
N SER A 175 -30.17 13.92 -8.86
CA SER A 175 -29.86 13.30 -10.14
C SER A 175 -30.24 14.15 -11.37
N ALA A 176 -31.03 15.22 -11.20
CA ALA A 176 -31.38 16.14 -12.30
C ALA A 176 -30.40 17.32 -12.48
N SER A 177 -29.43 17.48 -11.58
CA SER A 177 -28.41 18.55 -11.65
C SER A 177 -27.13 18.18 -12.41
N MET A 178 -27.00 16.93 -12.84
CA MET A 178 -25.97 16.55 -13.81
C MET A 178 -26.57 16.71 -15.21
N PRO A 179 -26.14 17.69 -16.02
CA PRO A 179 -26.58 17.74 -17.40
C PRO A 179 -26.20 16.42 -18.09
N PRO A 180 -27.06 15.86 -18.97
CA PRO A 180 -26.72 14.66 -19.71
C PRO A 180 -25.38 14.86 -20.44
N PRO A 181 -24.55 13.81 -20.57
CA PRO A 181 -23.19 13.90 -21.12
C PRO A 181 -23.11 14.42 -22.58
N ASP A 182 -24.24 14.76 -23.20
CA ASP A 182 -24.34 15.41 -24.51
C ASP A 182 -24.54 16.94 -24.45
N ALA A 183 -24.62 17.57 -23.28
CA ALA A 183 -24.74 19.02 -23.14
C ALA A 183 -23.38 19.76 -23.09
N PHE A 184 -22.32 19.17 -23.65
CA PHE A 184 -21.07 19.92 -23.82
C PHE A 184 -21.23 20.91 -24.98
N PRO A 185 -20.83 22.18 -24.81
CA PRO A 185 -20.90 23.15 -25.89
C PRO A 185 -20.10 22.63 -27.11
N PRO A 186 -20.60 22.83 -28.35
CA PRO A 186 -19.91 22.41 -29.55
C PRO A 186 -18.48 22.95 -29.54
N LYS A 187 -17.52 22.08 -29.87
CA LYS A 187 -16.10 22.48 -29.95
C LYS A 187 -16.00 23.69 -30.87
N PRO A 188 -15.36 24.79 -30.44
CA PRO A 188 -15.18 25.96 -31.28
C PRO A 188 -14.49 25.52 -32.58
N SER A 189 -14.96 26.06 -33.71
CA SER A 189 -14.36 25.77 -35.00
C SER A 189 -12.86 26.12 -34.98
N SER A 190 -12.06 25.41 -35.79
CA SER A 190 -10.60 25.61 -35.87
C SER A 190 -10.19 27.05 -36.19
N HIS A 191 -11.11 27.85 -36.72
CA HIS A 191 -10.93 29.27 -37.01
C HIS A 191 -10.95 30.16 -35.76
N GLU A 192 -11.81 29.87 -34.76
CA GLU A 192 -11.88 30.66 -33.52
C GLU A 192 -10.73 30.37 -32.55
N GLU A 193 -10.17 29.15 -32.57
CA GLU A 193 -9.08 28.79 -31.67
C GLU A 193 -7.78 29.57 -31.96
N LYS A 194 -7.56 30.00 -33.21
CA LYS A 194 -6.42 30.85 -33.58
C LYS A 194 -6.48 32.26 -32.96
N HIS A 195 -7.66 32.87 -32.88
CA HIS A 195 -7.83 34.21 -32.29
C HIS A 195 -7.65 34.20 -30.77
N ARG A 196 -8.16 33.17 -30.09
CA ARG A 196 -8.05 33.07 -28.62
C ARG A 196 -6.61 32.85 -28.14
N ARG A 197 -5.77 32.18 -28.93
CA ARG A 197 -4.34 31.99 -28.63
C ARG A 197 -3.50 33.25 -28.81
N GLN A 198 -3.90 34.17 -29.70
CA GLN A 198 -3.19 35.45 -29.85
C GLN A 198 -3.51 36.44 -28.72
N SER A 199 -4.76 36.48 -28.23
CA SER A 199 -5.14 37.35 -27.10
C SER A 199 -4.42 36.98 -25.79
N LYS A 200 -4.27 35.68 -25.49
CA LYS A 200 -3.56 35.22 -24.28
C LYS A 200 -2.05 35.51 -24.28
N LYS A 201 -1.41 35.70 -25.44
CA LYS A 201 0.01 36.07 -25.51
C LYS A 201 0.28 37.52 -25.09
N ARG A 202 -0.71 38.42 -25.18
CA ARG A 202 -0.55 39.82 -24.73
C ARG A 202 -0.77 40.02 -23.23
N ALA A 203 -1.59 39.18 -22.58
CA ALA A 203 -1.87 39.33 -21.15
C ALA A 203 -0.75 38.79 -20.22
N LEU A 204 0.15 37.93 -20.72
CA LEU A 204 1.23 37.33 -19.91
C LEU A 204 2.47 38.21 -19.75
N LEU A 205 2.55 39.35 -20.43
CA LEU A 205 3.67 40.29 -20.30
C LEU A 205 3.47 41.34 -19.21
N SER A 206 2.31 41.38 -18.54
CA SER A 206 1.98 42.41 -17.54
C SER A 206 1.85 41.91 -16.10
N SER A 207 2.13 40.63 -15.81
CA SER A 207 2.10 40.12 -14.44
C SER A 207 3.44 39.54 -14.04
N GLY A 208 4.26 40.39 -13.43
CA GLY A 208 5.48 40.02 -12.72
C GLY A 208 5.17 39.22 -11.45
N ARG A 209 4.63 38.00 -11.61
CA ARG A 209 4.52 37.02 -10.53
C ARG A 209 5.72 36.09 -10.54
N SER A 210 6.58 36.30 -9.56
CA SER A 210 7.66 35.40 -9.13
C SER A 210 7.19 33.95 -9.17
N ARG A 211 7.80 33.14 -10.03
CA ARG A 211 7.64 31.69 -10.02
C ARG A 211 8.26 31.15 -8.73
N PRO A 212 7.61 30.20 -8.04
CA PRO A 212 8.25 29.48 -6.94
C PRO A 212 9.47 28.74 -7.50
N VAL A 213 10.63 29.02 -6.93
CA VAL A 213 11.89 28.35 -7.25
C VAL A 213 11.73 26.86 -6.98
N HIS A 214 11.61 26.10 -8.06
CA HIS A 214 11.68 24.65 -8.04
C HIS A 214 13.04 24.28 -7.44
N ARG A 215 13.02 23.68 -6.25
CA ARG A 215 14.21 23.17 -5.56
C ARG A 215 15.07 22.39 -6.57
N GLN A 216 16.25 22.94 -6.84
CA GLN A 216 17.31 22.30 -7.58
C GLN A 216 17.79 21.12 -6.74
N HIS A 217 17.78 19.93 -7.31
CA HIS A 217 18.50 18.80 -6.73
C HIS A 217 20.01 19.11 -6.80
N PRO A 218 20.78 18.90 -5.73
CA PRO A 218 22.23 19.05 -5.78
C PRO A 218 22.81 18.06 -6.79
N SER A 219 23.67 18.58 -7.66
CA SER A 219 24.45 17.84 -8.64
C SER A 219 25.37 16.84 -7.95
N HIS A 220 25.22 15.57 -8.33
CA HIS A 220 26.06 14.45 -7.94
C HIS A 220 27.53 14.73 -8.36
N PRO A 221 28.53 14.54 -7.47
CA PRO A 221 29.92 14.65 -7.85
C PRO A 221 30.32 13.51 -8.81
N PRO A 222 31.23 13.78 -9.78
CA PRO A 222 31.70 12.78 -10.74
C PRO A 222 32.54 11.69 -10.04
N PRO A 223 32.50 10.44 -10.53
CA PRO A 223 33.34 9.36 -10.03
C PRO A 223 34.81 9.65 -10.37
N SER A 224 35.67 9.51 -9.35
CA SER A 224 37.13 9.54 -9.47
C SER A 224 37.64 8.33 -10.27
N PRO A 225 38.68 8.50 -11.11
CA PRO A 225 39.24 7.43 -11.92
C PRO A 225 39.99 6.39 -11.07
N ASP A 226 39.83 5.13 -11.48
CA ASP A 226 40.38 3.89 -10.93
C ASP A 226 41.92 3.85 -10.90
N PRO A 227 42.49 2.79 -10.30
CA PRO A 227 43.35 1.97 -11.14
C PRO A 227 43.04 0.47 -11.09
N SER A 228 42.85 -0.06 -12.30
CA SER A 228 43.47 -1.29 -12.81
C SER A 228 43.03 -2.64 -12.22
N GLY A 229 42.20 -3.35 -12.99
CA GLY A 229 41.91 -4.78 -12.80
C GLY A 229 41.15 -5.38 -13.98
N ASN A 230 41.90 -5.89 -14.96
CA ASN A 230 41.43 -6.50 -16.21
C ASN A 230 40.29 -7.53 -16.06
N SER A 231 39.15 -7.29 -16.71
CA SER A 231 38.41 -8.33 -17.45
C SER A 231 37.37 -7.71 -18.38
N ALA A 232 37.61 -7.90 -19.68
CA ALA A 232 36.80 -7.38 -20.76
C ALA A 232 35.48 -8.16 -20.91
N ALA A 233 34.36 -7.45 -20.81
CA ALA A 233 33.09 -7.85 -21.42
C ALA A 233 32.41 -6.60 -22.00
N PRO A 234 31.98 -6.61 -23.27
CA PRO A 234 31.38 -5.44 -23.90
C PRO A 234 29.94 -5.26 -23.39
N SER A 235 29.75 -4.34 -22.44
CA SER A 235 28.42 -3.93 -21.98
C SER A 235 27.93 -2.77 -22.85
N THR A 236 27.01 -3.09 -23.77
CA THR A 236 26.29 -2.10 -24.57
C THR A 236 25.29 -1.34 -23.67
N PRO A 237 25.25 0.00 -23.70
CA PRO A 237 24.28 0.76 -22.93
C PRO A 237 22.89 0.59 -23.56
N ARG A 238 21.98 -0.10 -22.87
CA ARG A 238 20.56 -0.11 -23.22
C ARG A 238 19.94 1.24 -22.91
N ILE A 239 19.72 2.04 -23.95
CA ILE A 239 18.91 3.25 -23.90
C ILE A 239 17.45 2.83 -23.66
N PHE A 240 16.97 3.02 -22.43
CA PHE A 240 15.55 2.86 -22.13
C PHE A 240 14.79 4.10 -22.63
N ALA A 241 14.28 4.03 -23.85
CA ALA A 241 13.30 4.98 -24.34
C ALA A 241 12.03 4.88 -23.49
N ARG A 242 11.78 5.90 -22.66
CA ARG A 242 10.53 6.02 -21.91
C ARG A 242 9.40 6.30 -22.90
N THR A 243 8.58 5.29 -23.17
CA THR A 243 7.34 5.50 -23.89
C THR A 243 6.40 6.38 -23.04
N PRO A 244 5.82 7.44 -23.61
CA PRO A 244 4.89 8.30 -22.89
C PRO A 244 3.62 7.49 -22.55
N ARG A 245 3.45 7.16 -21.27
CA ARG A 245 2.21 6.55 -20.76
C ARG A 245 1.14 7.64 -20.72
N HIS A 246 0.25 7.63 -21.70
CA HIS A 246 -1.01 8.36 -21.59
C HIS A 246 -1.90 7.66 -20.55
N PHE A 247 -1.99 8.23 -19.35
CA PHE A 247 -3.12 7.97 -18.46
C PHE A 247 -4.34 8.71 -19.00
N GLY A 248 -5.06 8.05 -19.89
CA GLY A 248 -6.36 8.50 -20.37
C GLY A 248 -7.30 7.31 -20.41
N ILE A 249 -8.29 7.30 -19.50
CA ILE A 249 -9.41 6.32 -19.48
C ILE A 249 -10.34 6.51 -20.70
N PHE A 250 -10.10 7.53 -21.52
CA PHE A 250 -10.88 7.80 -22.72
C PHE A 250 -10.18 7.22 -23.95
N CYS A 251 -10.51 5.98 -24.28
CA CYS A 251 -10.32 5.40 -25.60
C CYS A 251 -11.13 6.22 -26.64
N THR A 252 -10.52 7.24 -27.23
CA THR A 252 -10.99 7.82 -28.50
C THR A 252 -9.99 7.46 -29.59
N GLY A 253 -9.82 6.16 -29.81
CA GLY A 253 -9.12 5.64 -30.97
C GLY A 253 -9.94 5.93 -32.22
N LYS A 254 -9.42 6.79 -33.10
CA LYS A 254 -9.96 6.93 -34.45
C LYS A 254 -9.74 5.62 -35.21
N PRO A 255 -10.73 5.11 -35.97
CA PRO A 255 -10.53 3.93 -36.79
C PRO A 255 -9.44 4.22 -37.84
N GLN A 256 -8.40 3.40 -37.83
CA GLN A 256 -7.35 3.40 -38.84
C GLN A 256 -7.94 2.83 -40.15
N PRO A 257 -7.85 3.56 -41.29
CA PRO A 257 -8.37 3.05 -42.54
C PRO A 257 -7.57 1.82 -42.97
N GLN A 258 -8.25 0.67 -43.07
CA GLN A 258 -7.68 -0.55 -43.61
C GLN A 258 -7.36 -0.33 -45.10
N GLN A 259 -6.10 -0.49 -45.48
CA GLN A 259 -5.74 -0.59 -46.89
C GLN A 259 -6.05 -2.00 -47.41
N PRO A 260 -6.68 -2.12 -48.59
CA PRO A 260 -6.98 -3.40 -49.22
C PRO A 260 -5.70 -4.05 -49.75
N TRP A 261 -5.46 -5.29 -49.31
CA TRP A 261 -4.35 -6.11 -49.81
C TRP A 261 -4.69 -6.58 -51.23
N LYS A 262 -3.98 -6.07 -52.22
CA LYS A 262 -4.00 -6.61 -53.58
C LYS A 262 -3.22 -7.92 -53.59
N ARG A 263 -3.90 -9.05 -53.84
CA ARG A 263 -3.26 -10.30 -54.26
C ARG A 263 -2.92 -10.17 -55.73
N ALA A 264 -1.65 -10.32 -56.08
CA ALA A 264 -1.22 -10.60 -57.45
C ALA A 264 -1.30 -12.11 -57.68
N CYS A 265 -1.86 -12.49 -58.82
CA CYS A 265 -1.86 -13.84 -59.39
C CYS A 265 -0.46 -14.23 -59.89
#